data_AF-A0A1I4E5V1-F1
#
_entry.id   AF-A0A1I4E5V1-F1
#
_cell.length_a   1.000
_cell.length_b   1.000
_cell.length_c   1.000
_cell.angle_alpha   90.00
_cell.angle_beta   90.00
_cell.angle_gamma   90.00
#
_symmetry.space_group_name_H-M   'P 1'
#
loop_
_entity.id
_entity.type
_entity.pdbx_description
1 polymer ?
#
loop_
_entity_poly.entity_id
_entity_poly.type
_entity_poly.pdbx_seq_one_letter_code
_entity_poly.pdbx_strand_id
1 'polypeptide(L)'
;MDYGGMASLAWVAIEALVAVLVALLLLRGASGAFSLAAPQDAEAVPLLHVAALGTGLALGLSLLLALPHGEAFRLAQVFDDKGRWGQDLGGFLAGSLIPARETLHAAFLAARRIDGPAGFAGLLTLAGMLAGAGVALRLWRGLARLRALVAFLLLTACVALLLHYAAHLAAWLAARLNFWVFALLLLGFQRWRYAPRAAH
;
A
#
# COMPACT_ATOMS: atom_id res chain seq x y z
N MET A 1 -18.47 29.88 19.71
CA MET A 1 -17.61 28.74 19.36
C MET A 1 -18.50 27.74 18.63
N ASP A 2 -18.13 27.39 17.40
CA ASP A 2 -18.96 26.54 16.54
C ASP A 2 -18.72 25.07 16.89
N TYR A 3 -19.54 24.53 17.80
CA TYR A 3 -19.44 23.15 18.29
C TYR A 3 -19.63 22.12 17.16
N GLY A 4 -20.35 22.48 16.08
CA GLY A 4 -20.53 21.62 14.92
C GLY A 4 -19.22 21.36 14.16
N GLY A 5 -18.39 22.40 14.01
CA GLY A 5 -17.07 22.28 13.39
C GLY A 5 -16.15 21.34 14.17
N MET A 6 -16.07 21.48 15.51
CA MET A 6 -15.21 20.62 16.34
C MET A 6 -15.67 19.16 16.35
N ALA A 7 -16.98 18.91 16.41
CA ALA A 7 -17.52 17.55 16.37
C ALA A 7 -17.22 16.85 15.04
N SER A 8 -17.32 17.57 13.92
CA SER A 8 -17.00 17.02 12.60
C SER A 8 -15.52 16.64 12.45
N LEU A 9 -14.61 17.45 13.00
CA LEU A 9 -13.17 17.17 12.99
C LEU A 9 -12.82 15.96 13.86
N ALA A 10 -13.40 15.87 15.05
CA ALA A 10 -13.21 14.73 15.93
C ALA A 10 -13.69 13.43 15.27
N TRP A 11 -14.82 13.48 14.55
CA TRP A 11 -15.35 12.34 13.82
C TRP A 11 -14.40 11.87 12.70
N VAL A 12 -13.91 12.78 11.86
CA VAL A 12 -12.94 12.43 10.79
C VAL A 12 -11.64 11.86 11.40
N ALA A 13 -11.18 12.40 12.52
CA ALA A 13 -10.00 11.88 13.21
C ALA A 13 -10.22 10.45 13.73
N ILE A 14 -11.40 10.13 14.26
CA ILE A 14 -11.77 8.78 14.69
C ILE A 14 -11.78 7.83 13.48
N GLU A 15 -12.39 8.21 12.37
CA GLU A 15 -12.41 7.35 11.18
C GLU A 15 -11.01 7.09 10.62
N ALA A 16 -10.18 8.13 10.56
CA ALA A 16 -8.77 8.02 10.17
C ALA A 16 -8.00 7.07 11.09
N LEU A 17 -8.20 7.20 12.41
CA LEU A 17 -7.59 6.32 13.40
C LEU A 17 -8.04 4.87 13.20
N VAL A 18 -9.33 4.63 12.98
CA VAL A 18 -9.86 3.28 12.72
C VAL A 18 -9.25 2.69 11.45
N ALA A 19 -9.16 3.46 10.35
CA ALA A 19 -8.55 2.99 9.11
C ALA A 19 -7.04 2.64 9.29
N VAL A 20 -6.31 3.43 10.07
CA VAL A 20 -4.91 3.12 10.42
C VAL A 20 -4.83 1.87 11.30
N LEU A 21 -5.73 1.72 12.28
CA LEU A 21 -5.79 0.51 13.12
C LEU A 21 -6.06 -0.74 12.29
N VAL A 22 -6.89 -0.66 11.24
CA VAL A 22 -7.09 -1.78 10.30
C VAL A 22 -5.77 -2.14 9.60
N ALA A 23 -4.97 -1.16 9.14
CA ALA A 23 -3.66 -1.44 8.55
C ALA A 23 -2.71 -2.14 9.55
N LEU A 24 -2.70 -1.69 10.82
CA LEU A 24 -1.88 -2.29 11.87
C LEU A 24 -2.36 -3.70 12.24
N LEU A 25 -3.66 -3.94 12.26
CA LEU A 25 -4.24 -5.27 12.48
C LEU A 25 -3.88 -6.22 11.33
N LEU A 26 -3.94 -5.75 10.08
CA LEU A 26 -3.50 -6.53 8.91
C LEU A 26 -2.01 -6.86 8.99
N LEU A 27 -1.16 -5.91 9.39
CA LEU A 27 0.27 -6.13 9.59
C LEU A 27 0.52 -7.15 10.72
N ARG A 28 -0.21 -7.06 11.82
CA ARG A 28 -0.11 -8.00 12.95
C ARG A 28 -0.56 -9.39 12.54
N GLY A 29 -1.67 -9.50 11.81
CA GLY A 29 -2.17 -10.75 11.25
C GLY A 29 -1.18 -11.38 10.27
N ALA A 30 -0.55 -10.58 9.40
CA ALA A 30 0.50 -11.02 8.49
C ALA A 30 1.71 -11.59 9.23
N SER A 31 2.17 -10.90 10.29
CA SER A 31 3.27 -11.37 11.14
C SER A 31 2.93 -12.71 11.82
N GLY A 32 1.71 -12.88 12.33
CA GLY A 32 1.25 -14.14 12.91
C GLY A 32 1.13 -15.27 11.88
N ALA A 33 0.58 -14.98 10.69
CA ALA A 33 0.49 -15.97 9.62
C ALA A 33 1.88 -16.39 9.11
N PHE A 34 2.83 -15.47 9.06
CA PHE A 34 4.22 -15.75 8.71
C PHE A 34 4.88 -16.66 9.75
N SER A 35 4.78 -16.37 11.05
CA SER A 35 5.40 -17.20 12.10
C SER A 35 4.83 -18.62 12.15
N LEU A 36 3.55 -18.80 11.79
CA LEU A 36 2.93 -20.12 11.66
C LEU A 36 3.42 -20.88 10.42
N ALA A 37 3.59 -20.19 9.29
CA ALA A 37 3.98 -20.81 8.03
C ALA A 37 5.49 -21.10 7.96
N ALA A 38 6.31 -20.18 8.43
CA ALA A 38 7.75 -20.19 8.25
C ALA A 38 8.42 -21.39 8.94
N PRO A 39 9.46 -22.00 8.35
CA PRO A 39 10.31 -22.96 9.06
C PRO A 39 11.07 -22.26 10.20
N GLN A 40 11.45 -23.01 11.23
CA GLN A 40 12.03 -22.47 12.48
C GLN A 40 13.27 -21.60 12.26
N ASP A 41 14.06 -21.90 11.21
CA ASP A 41 15.29 -21.18 10.90
C ASP A 41 15.07 -20.00 9.91
N ALA A 42 13.85 -19.75 9.47
CA ALA A 42 13.58 -18.73 8.44
C ALA A 42 13.92 -17.32 8.90
N GLU A 43 13.76 -17.03 10.20
CA GLU A 43 14.10 -15.73 10.79
C GLU A 43 15.61 -15.43 10.66
N ALA A 44 16.45 -16.47 10.65
CA ALA A 44 17.89 -16.34 10.47
C ALA A 44 18.31 -16.11 9.00
N VAL A 45 17.37 -16.17 8.05
CA VAL A 45 17.65 -15.99 6.62
C VAL A 45 17.09 -14.65 6.13
N PRO A 46 17.88 -13.55 6.19
CA PRO A 46 17.43 -12.23 5.77
C PRO A 46 17.10 -12.16 4.28
N LEU A 47 17.75 -13.01 3.46
CA LEU A 47 17.53 -13.07 2.02
C LEU A 47 16.08 -13.38 1.64
N LEU A 48 15.40 -14.27 2.37
CA LEU A 48 14.01 -14.62 2.09
C LEU A 48 13.08 -13.42 2.34
N HIS A 49 13.33 -12.66 3.41
CA HIS A 49 12.59 -11.47 3.79
C HIS A 49 12.80 -10.34 2.79
N VAL A 50 14.06 -10.05 2.43
CA VAL A 50 14.40 -9.01 1.45
C VAL A 50 13.80 -9.35 0.08
N ALA A 51 13.89 -10.61 -0.34
CA ALA A 51 13.27 -11.06 -1.59
C ALA A 51 11.74 -10.89 -1.54
N ALA A 52 11.08 -11.30 -0.47
CA ALA A 52 9.63 -11.16 -0.32
C ALA A 52 9.19 -9.70 -0.28
N LEU A 53 9.93 -8.84 0.44
CA LEU A 53 9.67 -7.39 0.49
C LEU A 53 9.82 -6.76 -0.89
N GLY A 54 10.94 -7.00 -1.58
CA GLY A 54 11.18 -6.45 -2.93
C GLY A 54 10.13 -6.94 -3.93
N THR A 55 9.79 -8.23 -3.89
CA THR A 55 8.78 -8.81 -4.76
C THR A 55 7.38 -8.29 -4.45
N GLY A 56 7.03 -8.13 -3.17
CA GLY A 56 5.76 -7.56 -2.73
C GLY A 56 5.60 -6.08 -3.06
N LEU A 57 6.67 -5.30 -2.96
CA LEU A 57 6.66 -3.90 -3.42
C LEU A 57 6.47 -3.83 -4.93
N ALA A 58 7.21 -4.63 -5.71
CA ALA A 58 7.05 -4.69 -7.15
C ALA A 58 5.61 -5.11 -7.54
N LEU A 59 5.04 -6.10 -6.85
CA LEU A 59 3.68 -6.55 -7.07
C LEU A 59 2.66 -5.46 -6.72
N GLY A 60 2.79 -4.84 -5.55
CA GLY A 60 1.90 -3.74 -5.14
C GLY A 60 1.97 -2.55 -6.09
N LEU A 61 3.16 -2.19 -6.57
CA LEU A 61 3.33 -1.15 -7.60
C LEU A 61 2.70 -1.58 -8.93
N SER A 62 2.89 -2.82 -9.36
CA SER A 62 2.23 -3.34 -10.56
C SER A 62 0.72 -3.26 -10.46
N LEU A 63 0.14 -3.55 -9.29
CA LEU A 63 -1.29 -3.43 -9.04
C LEU A 63 -1.77 -1.99 -9.10
N LEU A 64 -1.04 -1.07 -8.45
CA LEU A 64 -1.38 0.36 -8.45
C LEU A 64 -1.25 0.99 -9.84
N LEU A 65 -0.20 0.64 -10.59
CA LEU A 65 0.04 1.18 -11.92
C LEU A 65 -0.88 0.57 -12.99
N ALA A 66 -1.41 -0.63 -12.74
CA ALA A 66 -2.38 -1.28 -13.61
C ALA A 66 -3.83 -1.00 -13.23
N LEU A 67 -4.09 -0.08 -12.30
CA LEU A 67 -5.45 0.33 -11.98
C LEU A 67 -6.15 0.82 -13.26
N PRO A 68 -7.31 0.23 -13.62
CA PRO A 68 -8.06 0.67 -14.80
C PRO A 68 -8.48 2.15 -14.71
N HIS A 69 -8.49 2.70 -13.50
CA HIS A 69 -8.76 4.10 -13.20
C HIS A 69 -7.57 4.73 -12.48
N GLY A 70 -6.34 4.61 -12.98
CA GLY A 70 -5.17 5.32 -12.42
C GLY A 70 -5.38 6.85 -12.33
N GLU A 71 -6.27 7.37 -13.19
CA GLU A 71 -6.80 8.74 -13.12
C GLU A 71 -7.45 9.10 -11.78
N ALA A 72 -7.96 8.12 -11.03
CA ALA A 72 -8.57 8.33 -9.72
C ALA A 72 -7.57 8.90 -8.69
N PHE A 73 -6.26 8.70 -8.89
CA PHE A 73 -5.21 9.25 -8.03
C PHE A 73 -4.72 10.62 -8.50
N ARG A 74 -5.30 11.20 -9.56
CA ARG A 74 -5.01 12.59 -9.95
C ARG A 74 -5.56 13.53 -8.89
N LEU A 75 -4.79 14.55 -8.53
CA LEU A 75 -5.16 15.57 -7.55
C LEU A 75 -6.57 16.13 -7.78
N ALA A 76 -6.92 16.41 -9.04
CA ALA A 76 -8.25 16.92 -9.40
C ALA A 76 -9.39 15.96 -9.03
N GLN A 77 -9.18 14.64 -9.10
CA GLN A 77 -10.19 13.65 -8.72
C GLN A 77 -10.16 13.32 -7.22
N VAL A 78 -8.99 13.43 -6.58
CA VAL A 78 -8.84 13.23 -5.13
C VAL A 78 -9.63 14.30 -4.36
N PHE A 79 -9.65 15.53 -4.85
CA PHE A 79 -10.35 16.66 -4.23
C PHE A 79 -11.73 16.96 -4.83
N ASP A 80 -12.26 16.08 -5.68
CA ASP A 80 -13.64 16.20 -6.15
C ASP A 80 -14.59 15.71 -5.05
N ASP A 81 -15.44 16.61 -4.55
CA ASP A 81 -16.42 16.32 -3.49
C ASP A 81 -17.44 15.24 -3.90
N LYS A 82 -17.67 15.04 -5.20
CA LYS A 82 -18.52 13.95 -5.74
C LYS A 82 -17.70 12.76 -6.23
N GLY A 83 -16.38 12.81 -6.06
CA GLY A 83 -15.44 11.80 -6.51
C GLY A 83 -15.42 10.56 -5.61
N ARG A 84 -14.65 9.56 -6.05
CA ARG A 84 -14.50 8.27 -5.36
C ARG A 84 -13.96 8.40 -3.92
N TRP A 85 -13.33 9.51 -3.57
CA TRP A 85 -12.68 9.69 -2.27
C TRP A 85 -13.55 10.39 -1.23
N GLY A 86 -14.74 10.89 -1.61
CA GLY A 86 -15.72 11.48 -0.70
C GLY A 86 -16.56 10.47 0.10
N GLN A 87 -16.25 9.17 -0.01
CA GLN A 87 -16.96 8.09 0.66
C GLN A 87 -16.73 8.11 2.19
N ASP A 88 -17.68 7.58 2.94
CA ASP A 88 -17.52 7.31 4.37
C ASP A 88 -16.53 6.16 4.62
N LEU A 89 -16.19 5.93 5.89
CA LEU A 89 -15.24 4.88 6.26
C LEU A 89 -15.71 3.49 5.77
N GLY A 90 -17.01 3.20 5.85
CA GLY A 90 -17.58 1.94 5.40
C GLY A 90 -17.38 1.70 3.91
N GLY A 91 -17.73 2.69 3.07
CA GLY A 91 -17.51 2.65 1.63
C GLY A 91 -16.04 2.54 1.26
N PHE A 92 -15.17 3.31 1.95
CA PHE A 92 -13.73 3.23 1.76
C PHE A 92 -13.17 1.83 2.03
N LEU A 93 -13.51 1.23 3.18
CA LEU A 93 -13.02 -0.09 3.57
C LEU A 93 -13.54 -1.16 2.60
N ALA A 94 -14.84 -1.15 2.27
CA ALA A 94 -15.42 -2.12 1.34
C ALA A 94 -14.78 -2.05 -0.06
N GLY A 95 -14.42 -0.86 -0.52
CA GLY A 95 -13.85 -0.64 -1.85
C GLY A 95 -12.33 -0.74 -1.97
N SER A 96 -11.59 -0.74 -0.85
CA SER A 96 -10.12 -0.57 -0.87
C SER A 96 -9.34 -1.64 -0.09
N LEU A 97 -10.00 -2.51 0.69
CA LEU A 97 -9.30 -3.53 1.49
C LEU A 97 -8.59 -4.58 0.62
N ILE A 98 -9.22 -4.95 -0.50
CA ILE A 98 -8.75 -5.98 -1.42
C ILE A 98 -8.81 -5.42 -2.84
N PRO A 99 -7.77 -5.65 -3.68
CA PRO A 99 -7.81 -5.25 -5.08
C PRO A 99 -9.00 -5.87 -5.80
N ALA A 100 -9.75 -5.05 -6.54
CA ALA A 100 -10.87 -5.51 -7.35
C ALA A 100 -10.41 -6.49 -8.44
N ARG A 101 -11.31 -7.38 -8.87
CA ARG A 101 -11.00 -8.40 -9.90
C ARG A 101 -10.51 -7.78 -11.20
N GLU A 102 -11.07 -6.64 -11.62
CA GLU A 102 -10.60 -5.95 -12.83
C GLU A 102 -9.17 -5.45 -12.68
N THR A 103 -8.78 -5.01 -11.48
CA THR A 103 -7.41 -4.53 -11.20
C THR A 103 -6.40 -5.68 -11.29
N LEU A 104 -6.74 -6.83 -10.71
CA LEU A 104 -5.91 -8.04 -10.83
C LEU A 104 -5.77 -8.48 -12.29
N HIS A 105 -6.87 -8.44 -13.06
CA HIS A 105 -6.85 -8.79 -14.47
C HIS A 105 -6.00 -7.82 -15.30
N ALA A 106 -6.14 -6.52 -15.06
CA ALA A 106 -5.34 -5.49 -15.73
C ALA A 106 -3.84 -5.62 -15.40
N ALA A 107 -3.48 -5.88 -14.14
CA ALA A 107 -2.09 -6.11 -13.73
C ALA A 107 -1.50 -7.34 -14.42
N PHE A 108 -2.28 -8.42 -14.52
CA PHE A 108 -1.87 -9.63 -15.24
C PHE A 108 -1.63 -9.35 -16.74
N LEU A 109 -2.53 -8.61 -17.39
CA LEU A 109 -2.36 -8.22 -18.79
C LEU A 109 -1.14 -7.31 -19.01
N ALA A 110 -0.90 -6.35 -18.11
CA ALA A 110 0.24 -5.44 -18.16
C ALA A 110 1.56 -6.22 -18.03
N ALA A 111 1.64 -7.18 -17.09
CA ALA A 111 2.81 -8.03 -16.91
C ALA A 111 3.13 -8.89 -18.15
N ARG A 112 2.12 -9.29 -18.94
CA ARG A 112 2.34 -10.06 -20.18
C ARG A 112 2.90 -9.23 -21.33
N ARG A 113 2.56 -7.95 -21.40
CA ARG A 113 2.99 -7.06 -22.49
C ARG A 113 4.37 -6.44 -22.24
N ILE A 114 4.77 -6.32 -20.96
CA ILE A 114 6.04 -5.68 -20.54
C ILE A 114 6.14 -4.24 -21.09
N ASP A 115 4.99 -3.61 -21.34
CA ASP A 115 4.93 -2.24 -21.85
C ASP A 115 4.68 -1.26 -20.70
N GLY A 116 5.52 -0.23 -20.62
CA GLY A 116 5.40 0.86 -19.65
C GLY A 116 5.70 0.46 -18.18
N PRO A 117 5.48 1.40 -17.24
CA PRO A 117 5.85 1.23 -15.83
C PRO A 117 5.17 0.03 -15.15
N ALA A 118 3.90 -0.22 -15.47
CA ALA A 118 3.14 -1.34 -14.92
C ALA A 118 3.71 -2.69 -15.39
N GLY A 119 4.02 -2.83 -16.68
CA GLY A 119 4.65 -4.03 -17.24
C GLY A 119 6.04 -4.28 -16.65
N PHE A 120 6.84 -3.23 -16.47
CA PHE A 120 8.15 -3.35 -15.83
C PHE A 120 8.06 -3.79 -14.36
N ALA A 121 7.14 -3.22 -13.58
CA ALA A 121 6.88 -3.66 -12.21
C ALA A 121 6.40 -5.13 -12.16
N GLY A 122 5.57 -5.55 -13.12
CA GLY A 122 5.17 -6.95 -13.30
C GLY A 122 6.35 -7.87 -13.60
N LEU A 123 7.30 -7.45 -14.45
CA LEU A 123 8.52 -8.21 -14.72
C LEU A 123 9.41 -8.34 -13.48
N LEU A 124 9.60 -7.26 -12.72
CA LEU A 124 10.33 -7.30 -11.45
C LEU A 124 9.66 -8.25 -10.45
N THR A 125 8.34 -8.29 -10.42
CA THR A 125 7.58 -9.24 -9.60
C THR A 125 7.88 -10.68 -10.01
N LEU A 126 7.87 -10.99 -11.31
CA LEU A 126 8.19 -12.33 -11.81
C LEU A 126 9.63 -12.72 -11.49
N ALA A 127 10.59 -11.82 -11.72
CA ALA A 127 12.00 -12.05 -11.38
C ALA A 127 12.19 -12.29 -9.88
N GLY A 128 11.53 -11.50 -9.03
CA GLY A 128 11.53 -11.66 -7.58
C GLY A 128 10.90 -12.97 -7.11
N MET A 129 9.78 -13.38 -7.72
CA MET A 129 9.13 -14.67 -7.48
C MET A 129 10.07 -15.84 -7.78
N LEU A 130 10.74 -15.81 -8.93
CA LEU A 130 11.71 -16.84 -9.32
C LEU A 130 12.93 -16.85 -8.39
N ALA A 131 13.45 -15.69 -8.03
CA ALA A 131 14.58 -15.57 -7.12
C ALA A 131 14.24 -16.07 -5.71
N GLY A 132 13.10 -15.65 -5.15
CA GLY A 132 12.62 -16.08 -3.84
C GLY A 132 12.31 -17.58 -3.79
N ALA A 133 11.68 -18.11 -4.83
CA ALA A 133 11.50 -19.55 -4.97
C ALA A 133 12.84 -20.28 -5.05
N GLY A 134 13.81 -19.78 -5.83
CA GLY A 134 15.15 -20.33 -5.91
C GLY A 134 15.87 -20.38 -4.57
N VAL A 135 15.77 -19.31 -3.76
CA VAL A 135 16.30 -19.26 -2.39
C VAL A 135 15.65 -20.34 -1.52
N ALA A 136 14.32 -20.44 -1.53
CA ALA A 136 13.60 -21.44 -0.74
C ALA A 136 13.96 -22.88 -1.14
N LEU A 137 14.09 -23.16 -2.44
CA LEU A 137 14.45 -24.47 -2.98
C LEU A 137 15.90 -24.87 -2.62
N ARG A 138 16.82 -23.90 -2.59
CA ARG A 138 18.24 -24.12 -2.33
C ARG A 138 18.54 -24.32 -0.84
N LEU A 139 17.90 -23.55 0.04
CA LEU A 139 18.19 -23.55 1.47
C LEU A 139 17.43 -24.63 2.25
N TRP A 140 16.21 -24.98 1.83
CA TRP A 140 15.40 -25.98 2.53
C TRP A 140 15.06 -27.20 1.68
N ARG A 141 14.86 -28.33 2.37
CA ARG A 141 14.51 -29.64 1.78
C ARG A 141 13.21 -30.17 2.39
N GLY A 142 12.54 -31.09 1.69
CA GLY A 142 11.32 -31.75 2.18
C GLY A 142 10.18 -30.76 2.47
N LEU A 143 9.44 -30.99 3.56
CA LEU A 143 8.32 -30.14 3.97
C LEU A 143 8.74 -28.71 4.36
N ALA A 144 9.97 -28.52 4.85
CA ALA A 144 10.47 -27.19 5.21
C ALA A 144 10.57 -26.25 4.00
N ARG A 145 10.83 -26.82 2.81
CA ARG A 145 10.82 -26.08 1.53
C ARG A 145 9.44 -25.54 1.19
N LEU A 146 8.41 -26.38 1.33
CA LEU A 146 7.03 -25.96 1.07
C LEU A 146 6.62 -24.85 2.03
N ARG A 147 6.96 -24.99 3.32
CA ARG A 147 6.76 -23.98 4.35
C ARG A 147 7.47 -22.66 4.02
N ALA A 148 8.72 -22.70 3.58
CA ALA A 148 9.47 -21.52 3.17
C ALA A 148 8.85 -20.83 1.95
N LEU A 149 8.39 -21.59 0.95
CA LEU A 149 7.68 -21.05 -0.22
C LEU A 149 6.36 -20.39 0.18
N VAL A 150 5.56 -21.06 1.02
CA VAL A 150 4.30 -20.49 1.52
C VAL A 150 4.56 -19.21 2.31
N ALA A 151 5.55 -19.20 3.19
CA ALA A 151 5.91 -18.01 3.97
C ALA A 151 6.38 -16.86 3.07
N PHE A 152 7.19 -17.14 2.04
CA PHE A 152 7.61 -16.16 1.04
C PHE A 152 6.44 -15.56 0.26
N LEU A 153 5.54 -16.42 -0.25
CA LEU A 153 4.37 -15.98 -1.01
C LEU A 153 3.41 -15.18 -0.14
N LEU A 154 3.19 -15.63 1.10
CA LEU A 154 2.35 -14.93 2.08
C LEU A 154 2.92 -13.55 2.41
N LEU A 155 4.21 -13.46 2.71
CA LEU A 155 4.86 -12.18 3.00
C LEU A 155 4.81 -11.24 1.79
N THR A 156 5.05 -11.77 0.59
CA THR A 156 4.92 -11.00 -0.66
C THR A 156 3.51 -10.46 -0.85
N ALA A 157 2.50 -11.31 -0.70
CA ALA A 157 1.09 -10.91 -0.84
C ALA A 157 0.69 -9.87 0.22
N CYS A 158 1.11 -10.05 1.47
CA CYS A 158 0.86 -9.09 2.54
C CYS A 158 1.48 -7.72 2.25
N VAL A 159 2.74 -7.68 1.79
CA VAL A 159 3.40 -6.42 1.43
C VAL A 159 2.67 -5.72 0.28
N ALA A 160 2.26 -6.47 -0.75
CA ALA A 160 1.52 -5.91 -1.89
C ALA A 160 0.15 -5.35 -1.46
N LEU A 161 -0.58 -6.08 -0.62
CA LEU A 161 -1.88 -5.65 -0.08
C LEU A 161 -1.75 -4.43 0.83
N LEU A 162 -0.73 -4.40 1.69
CA LEU A 162 -0.45 -3.24 2.55
C LEU A 162 -0.09 -2.01 1.72
N LEU A 163 0.74 -2.16 0.67
CA LEU A 163 1.07 -1.04 -0.22
C LEU A 163 -0.17 -0.53 -0.95
N HIS A 164 -1.01 -1.44 -1.46
CA HIS A 164 -2.27 -1.10 -2.11
C HIS A 164 -3.19 -0.32 -1.18
N TYR A 165 -3.43 -0.84 0.02
CA TYR A 165 -4.28 -0.21 1.04
C TYR A 165 -3.71 1.14 1.48
N ALA A 166 -2.40 1.23 1.75
CA ALA A 166 -1.74 2.46 2.18
C ALA A 166 -1.87 3.58 1.13
N ALA A 167 -1.76 3.26 -0.15
CA ALA A 167 -1.96 4.24 -1.22
C ALA A 167 -3.41 4.76 -1.26
N HIS A 168 -4.40 3.86 -1.14
CA HIS A 168 -5.81 4.26 -1.09
C HIS A 168 -6.14 5.04 0.17
N LEU A 169 -5.60 4.64 1.32
CA LEU A 169 -5.75 5.35 2.59
C LEU A 169 -5.16 6.75 2.52
N ALA A 170 -3.98 6.91 1.92
CA ALA A 170 -3.37 8.22 1.73
C ALA A 170 -4.24 9.14 0.85
N ALA A 171 -4.79 8.62 -0.25
CA ALA A 171 -5.69 9.39 -1.12
C ALA A 171 -7.00 9.75 -0.41
N TRP A 172 -7.61 8.80 0.32
CA TRP A 172 -8.84 9.04 1.09
C TRP A 172 -8.62 10.06 2.21
N LEU A 173 -7.52 9.95 2.97
CA LEU A 173 -7.17 10.94 4.00
C LEU A 173 -6.89 12.31 3.39
N ALA A 174 -6.19 12.38 2.25
CA ALA A 174 -5.97 13.64 1.56
C ALA A 174 -7.30 14.32 1.18
N ALA A 175 -8.26 13.55 0.64
CA ALA A 175 -9.60 14.05 0.31
C ALA A 175 -10.37 14.54 1.55
N ARG A 176 -10.39 13.76 2.64
CA ARG A 176 -11.11 14.10 3.88
C ARG A 176 -10.47 15.29 4.61
N LEU A 177 -9.15 15.45 4.50
CA LEU A 177 -8.38 16.51 5.14
C LEU A 177 -8.07 17.66 4.17
N ASN A 178 -8.75 17.77 3.01
CA ASN A 178 -8.46 18.72 1.94
C ASN A 178 -8.16 20.14 2.43
N PHE A 179 -9.02 20.69 3.32
CA PHE A 179 -8.80 21.99 3.94
C PHE A 179 -7.49 22.07 4.76
N TRP A 180 -7.18 21.04 5.55
CA TRP A 180 -5.99 21.01 6.40
C TRP A 180 -4.71 20.76 5.61
N VAL A 181 -4.76 19.92 4.58
CA VAL A 181 -3.64 19.74 3.66
C VAL A 181 -3.32 21.07 2.98
N PHE A 182 -4.34 21.77 2.50
CA PHE A 182 -4.18 23.10 1.91
C PHE A 182 -3.65 24.12 2.92
N ALA A 183 -4.19 24.14 4.15
CA ALA A 183 -3.74 25.04 5.21
C ALA A 183 -2.29 24.76 5.65
N LEU A 184 -1.88 23.50 5.74
CA LEU A 184 -0.50 23.10 6.06
C LEU A 184 0.47 23.45 4.93
N LEU A 185 0.08 23.24 3.68
CA LEU A 185 0.85 23.67 2.50
C LEU A 185 1.00 25.19 2.48
N LEU A 186 -0.08 25.93 2.78
CA LEU A 186 -0.07 27.38 2.88
C LEU A 186 0.85 27.88 4.00
N LEU A 187 0.79 27.24 5.19
CA LEU A 187 1.69 27.53 6.31
C LEU A 187 3.15 27.23 5.95
N GLY A 188 3.43 26.10 5.29
CA GLY A 188 4.76 25.74 4.80
C GLY A 188 5.29 26.76 3.79
N PHE A 189 4.45 27.18 2.85
CA PHE A 189 4.76 28.23 1.87
C PHE A 189 5.00 29.58 2.53
N GLN A 190 4.14 29.99 3.48
CA GLN A 190 4.33 31.22 4.25
C GLN A 190 5.64 31.18 5.03
N ARG A 191 5.94 30.07 5.71
CA ARG A 191 7.21 29.89 6.41
C ARG A 191 8.40 29.99 5.47
N TRP A 192 8.36 29.38 4.28
CA TRP A 192 9.43 29.49 3.29
C TRP A 192 9.57 30.92 2.75
N ARG A 193 8.46 31.59 2.45
CA ARG A 193 8.44 32.97 1.92
C ARG A 193 8.95 33.99 2.93
N TYR A 194 8.60 33.83 4.19
CA TYR A 194 8.96 34.74 5.29
C TYR A 194 10.12 34.23 6.15
N ALA A 195 10.79 33.14 5.73
CA ALA A 195 12.01 32.69 6.38
C ALA A 195 13.05 33.82 6.27
N PRO A 196 13.67 34.24 7.39
CA PRO A 196 14.71 35.25 7.36
C PRO A 196 15.85 34.74 6.50
N ARG A 197 16.07 35.37 5.35
CA ARG A 197 17.23 35.12 4.50
C ARG A 197 18.44 35.69 5.24
N ALA A 198 19.46 34.87 5.47
CA ALA A 198 20.70 35.35 6.04
C ALA A 198 21.22 36.50 5.17
N ALA A 199 21.42 37.66 5.80
CA ALA A 199 22.10 38.78 5.15
C ALA A 199 23.55 38.33 4.94
N HIS A 200 23.92 38.08 3.68
CA HIS A 200 25.30 37.92 3.26
C HIS A 200 25.92 39.29 2.98
#